data_AF-X0TJV7-F1
#
_entry.id   AF-X0TJV7-F1
#
_cell.length_a   1.000
_cell.length_b   1.000
_cell.length_c   1.000
_cell.angle_alpha   90.00
_cell.angle_beta   90.00
_cell.angle_gamma   90.00
#
_symmetry.space_group_name_H-M   'P 1'
#
loop_
_entity.id
_entity.type
_entity.pdbx_description
1 polymer ?
#
loop_
_entity_poly.entity_id
_entity_poly.type
_entity_poly.pdbx_seq_one_letter_code
_entity_poly.pdbx_strand_id
1 'polypeptide(L)' 'MKVGIIGTGSMGTNLGKIWAEKGNEIFFGSRDPIRAKNLEDVVG' A
#
# COMPACT_ATOMS: atom_id res chain seq x y z
N MET A 1 -6.77 10.72 -4.98
CA MET A 1 -7.89 9.74 -5.03
C MET A 1 -7.59 8.62 -4.04
N LYS A 2 -8.60 7.89 -3.52
CA LYS A 2 -8.37 6.76 -2.61
C LYS A 2 -8.16 5.47 -3.40
N VAL A 3 -7.04 4.78 -3.19
CA VAL A 3 -6.67 3.56 -3.91
C VAL A 3 -6.46 2.42 -2.91
N GLY A 4 -7.23 1.34 -3.05
CA GLY A 4 -7.05 0.13 -2.26
C GLY A 4 -6.24 -0.92 -3.01
N ILE A 5 -5.09 -1.33 -2.46
CA ILE A 5 -4.24 -2.38 -3.00
C ILE A 5 -4.43 -3.64 -2.17
N ILE A 6 -4.99 -4.68 -2.78
CA ILE A 6 -5.17 -5.99 -2.14
C ILE A 6 -4.01 -6.89 -2.54
N GLY A 7 -3.14 -7.17 -1.58
CA GLY A 7 -1.93 -7.96 -1.75
C GLY A 7 -0.66 -7.14 -1.47
N THR A 8 0.05 -7.53 -0.42
CA THR A 8 1.28 -6.88 0.06
C THR A 8 2.55 -7.56 -0.47
N GLY A 9 2.49 -8.05 -1.71
CA GLY A 9 3.63 -8.59 -2.44
C GLY A 9 4.48 -7.47 -3.06
N SER A 10 5.63 -7.81 -3.64
CA SER A 10 6.54 -6.85 -4.28
C SER A 10 5.85 -5.92 -5.29
N MET A 11 4.93 -6.46 -6.09
CA MET A 11 4.16 -5.69 -7.06
C MET A 11 3.19 -4.71 -6.41
N GLY A 12 2.39 -5.17 -5.43
CA GLY A 12 1.42 -4.31 -4.74
C GLY A 12 2.11 -3.17 -3.99
N THR A 13 3.23 -3.45 -3.32
CA THR A 13 4.04 -2.46 -2.63
C THR A 13 4.60 -1.41 -3.57
N ASN A 14 5.22 -1.81 -4.69
CA ASN A 14 5.79 -0.85 -5.64
C ASN A 14 4.71 -0.01 -6.31
N LEU A 15 3.56 -0.59 -6.64
CA LEU A 15 2.44 0.17 -7.19
C LEU A 15 1.96 1.21 -6.16
N GLY A 16 1.76 0.80 -4.90
CA GLY A 16 1.33 1.71 -3.85
C GLY A 16 2.29 2.87 -3.63
N LYS A 17 3.61 2.60 -3.64
CA LYS A 17 4.63 3.66 -3.56
C LYS A 17 4.51 4.69 -4.69
N ILE A 18 4.45 4.22 -5.94
CA ILE A 18 4.36 5.13 -7.11
C ILE A 18 3.09 5.98 -7.05
N TRP A 19 1.98 5.40 -6.61
CA TRP A 19 0.71 6.12 -6.53
C TRP A 19 0.66 7.08 -5.32
N ALA A 20 1.29 6.73 -4.19
CA ALA A 20 1.47 7.60 -3.04
C ALA A 20 2.36 8.81 -3.37
N GLU A 21 3.48 8.60 -4.07
CA GLU A 21 4.36 9.68 -4.58
C GLU A 21 3.62 10.66 -5.49
N LYS A 22 2.57 10.21 -6.18
CA LYS A 22 1.70 11.06 -7.01
C LYS A 22 0.62 11.80 -6.22
N GLY A 23 0.62 11.73 -4.88
CA GLY A 23 -0.34 12.41 -4.01
C GLY A 23 -1.69 11.70 -3.89
N ASN A 24 -1.74 10.38 -4.09
CA ASN A 24 -2.95 9.59 -3.85
C ASN A 24 -2.91 8.93 -2.48
N GLU A 25 -4.05 8.90 -1.78
CA GLU A 25 -4.20 8.13 -0.54
C GLU A 25 -4.27 6.64 -0.87
N ILE A 26 -3.33 5.86 -0.32
CA ILE A 26 -3.21 4.41 -0.58
C ILE A 26 -3.58 3.63 0.67
N PHE A 27 -4.35 2.57 0.50
CA PHE A 27 -4.70 1.62 1.55
C PHE A 27 -4.20 0.24 1.16
N PHE A 28 -3.46 -0.44 2.04
CA PHE A 28 -2.98 -1.80 1.79
C PHE A 28 -3.85 -2.82 2.51
N GLY A 29 -4.49 -3.69 1.74
CA GLY A 29 -5.21 -4.85 2.26
C GLY A 29 -4.38 -6.11 2.10
N SER A 30 -4.23 -6.88 3.17
CA SER A 30 -3.61 -8.21 3.12
C SER A 30 -4.38 -9.19 3.98
N ARG A 31 -4.23 -10.49 3.67
CA ARG A 31 -4.70 -11.55 4.57
C ARG A 31 -3.91 -11.59 5.88
N ASP A 32 -2.70 -11.05 5.85
CA ASP A 32 -1.83 -10.88 7.01
C ASP A 32 -1.85 -9.39 7.45
N PRO A 33 -2.56 -9.05 8.54
CA PRO A 33 -2.69 -7.67 8.98
C PRO A 33 -1.37 -7.03 9.42
N ILE A 34 -0.36 -7.83 9.83
CA ILE A 34 0.96 -7.33 10.24
C ILE A 34 1.69 -6.79 9.00
N ARG A 35 1.58 -7.48 7.86
CA ARG A 35 2.21 -7.05 6.60
C ARG A 35 1.57 -5.80 6.02
N ALA A 36 0.25 -5.64 6.18
CA ALA A 36 -0.46 -4.44 5.77
C ALA A 36 -0.01 -3.22 6.58
N LYS A 37 0.04 -3.34 7.91
CA LYS A 37 0.46 -2.26 8.81
C LYS A 37 1.90 -1.79 8.55
N ASN A 38 2.83 -2.73 8.35
CA ASN A 38 4.22 -2.40 8.01
C ASN A 38 4.36 -1.61 6.70
N LEU A 39 3.39 -1.71 5.78
CA LEU A 39 3.42 -0.97 4.53
C LEU A 39 2.79 0.42 4.64
N GLU A 40 1.79 0.59 5.51
CA GLU A 40 1.27 1.92 5.86
C GLU A 40 2.38 2.78 6.48
N ASP A 41 3.17 2.24 7.41
CA ASP A 41 4.30 2.96 8.03
C ASP A 41 5.40 3.35 7.04
N VAL A 42 5.52 2.64 5.90
CA VAL A 42 6.54 2.89 4.87
C VAL A 42 6.06 3.86 3.79
N VAL A 43 4.74 3.95 3.58
CA VAL A 43 4.15 4.69 2.46
C VAL A 43 3.56 6.03 2.91
N GLY A 44 3.23 6.19 4.21
CA GLY A 44 2.82 7.46 4.80
C GLY A 44 1.34 7.76 4.63
#